data_AF-A0A2V7CQ61-F1
#
_entry.id   AF-A0A2V7CQ61-F1
#
_cell.length_a   1.000
_cell.length_b   1.000
_cell.length_c   1.000
_cell.angle_alpha   90.00
_cell.angle_beta   90.00
_cell.angle_gamma   90.00
#
_symmetry.space_group_name_H-M   'P 1'
#
loop_
_entity.id
_entity.type
_entity.pdbx_description
1 polymer ?
#
loop_
_entity_poly.entity_id
_entity_poly.type
_entity_poly.pdbx_seq_one_letter_code
_entity_poly.pdbx_strand_id
1 'polypeptide(L)'
;MEFTSPPARVTTTRQTGAFAAGDALSLTATLKPLDPASVKEVRLDTTHKIIEIAPGVKFTGWTFGDQVPGPTIRARVGDKVRFKMTNRSDEPVPGVRVSTAPMMHS
;
A
#
# COMPACT_ATOMS: atom_id res chain seq x y z
N MET A 1 -11.64 -4.61 26.90
CA MET A 1 -11.60 -4.39 25.44
C MET A 1 -11.28 -5.72 24.79
N GLU A 2 -12.14 -6.22 23.91
CA GLU A 2 -11.83 -7.40 23.10
C GLU A 2 -11.11 -6.93 21.84
N PHE A 3 -9.85 -7.34 21.67
CA PHE A 3 -9.00 -6.98 20.52
C PHE A 3 -9.10 -8.00 19.37
N THR A 4 -10.13 -8.84 19.38
CA THR A 4 -10.30 -9.89 18.38
C THR A 4 -10.70 -9.28 17.05
N SER A 5 -9.76 -9.26 16.10
CA SER A 5 -10.05 -8.90 14.71
C SER A 5 -10.71 -10.10 14.01
N PRO A 6 -11.74 -9.90 13.17
CA PRO A 6 -12.28 -10.99 12.37
C PRO A 6 -11.21 -11.51 11.41
N PRO A 7 -11.27 -12.79 11.00
CA PRO A 7 -10.38 -13.31 9.97
C PRO A 7 -10.42 -12.45 8.71
N ALA A 8 -9.26 -12.28 8.06
CA ALA A 8 -9.20 -11.62 6.77
C ALA A 8 -10.05 -12.40 5.74
N ARG A 9 -10.73 -11.67 4.86
CA ARG A 9 -11.47 -12.26 3.74
C ARG A 9 -10.69 -12.09 2.46
N VAL A 10 -10.39 -13.20 1.78
CA VAL A 10 -9.88 -13.19 0.42
C VAL A 10 -11.05 -13.10 -0.55
N THR A 11 -10.94 -12.23 -1.55
CA THR A 11 -11.94 -12.04 -2.59
C THR A 11 -11.30 -12.14 -3.97
N THR A 12 -12.08 -12.49 -4.99
CA THR A 12 -11.63 -12.52 -6.39
C THR A 12 -11.70 -11.16 -7.08
N THR A 13 -12.34 -10.16 -6.46
CA THR A 13 -12.43 -8.81 -7.01
C THR A 13 -11.06 -8.13 -6.98
N ARG A 14 -10.47 -7.94 -8.17
CA ARG A 14 -9.24 -7.20 -8.35
C ARG A 14 -9.51 -5.68 -8.29
N GLN A 15 -8.80 -4.96 -7.42
CA GLN A 15 -8.86 -3.49 -7.42
C GLN A 15 -7.99 -2.93 -8.55
N THR A 16 -8.48 -1.91 -9.24
CA THR A 16 -7.78 -1.20 -10.33
C THR A 16 -7.72 0.29 -10.04
N GLY A 17 -6.93 1.04 -10.83
CA GLY A 17 -6.74 2.48 -10.64
C GLY A 17 -5.63 2.81 -9.65
N ALA A 18 -5.83 3.86 -8.83
CA ALA A 18 -4.84 4.32 -7.86
C ALA A 18 -4.36 3.19 -6.95
N PHE A 19 -3.08 3.14 -6.58
CA PHE A 19 -2.54 2.08 -5.72
C PHE A 19 -2.83 2.28 -4.22
N ALA A 20 -3.25 3.49 -3.83
CA ALA A 20 -3.60 3.84 -2.46
C ALA A 20 -4.94 4.59 -2.42
N ALA A 21 -5.74 4.36 -1.39
CA ALA A 21 -6.95 5.15 -1.10
C ALA A 21 -7.29 5.12 0.39
N GLY A 22 -7.91 6.20 0.87
CA GLY A 22 -8.34 6.35 2.27
C GLY A 22 -7.93 7.71 2.84
N ASP A 23 -8.83 8.32 3.60
CA ASP A 23 -8.61 9.66 4.16
C ASP A 23 -7.55 9.68 5.27
N ALA A 24 -7.35 8.55 5.93
CA ALA A 24 -6.31 8.35 6.94
C ALA A 24 -4.87 8.26 6.37
N LEU A 25 -4.71 8.27 5.04
CA LEU A 25 -3.41 8.13 4.37
C LEU A 25 -2.73 9.47 4.10
N SER A 26 -1.47 9.58 4.51
CA SER A 26 -0.55 10.65 4.09
C SER A 26 0.48 10.09 3.12
N LEU A 27 0.47 10.58 1.87
CA LEU A 27 1.36 10.12 0.80
C LEU A 27 2.74 10.80 0.83
N THR A 28 2.83 11.96 1.48
CA THR A 28 4.07 12.75 1.62
C THR A 28 4.58 12.71 3.06
N ALA A 29 5.72 13.35 3.32
CA ALA A 29 6.28 13.46 4.67
C ALA A 29 5.38 14.24 5.66
N THR A 30 4.49 15.08 5.16
CA THR A 30 3.57 15.86 6.01
C THR A 30 2.35 15.03 6.36
N LEU A 31 2.12 14.82 7.65
CA LEU A 31 0.92 14.15 8.14
C LEU A 31 -0.32 15.01 7.88
N LYS A 32 -1.34 14.41 7.28
CA LYS A 32 -2.69 14.99 7.25
C LYS A 32 -3.25 15.12 8.68
N PRO A 33 -4.21 16.03 8.91
CA PRO A 33 -5.06 15.99 10.10
C PRO A 33 -5.63 14.58 10.30
N LEU A 34 -5.88 14.22 11.56
CA LEU A 34 -6.49 12.93 11.84
C LEU A 34 -7.90 12.88 11.24
N ASP A 35 -8.18 11.86 10.46
CA ASP A 35 -9.53 11.51 10.00
C ASP A 35 -10.47 11.32 11.21
N PRO A 36 -11.60 12.05 11.31
CA PRO A 36 -12.52 11.94 12.44
C PRO A 36 -13.30 10.61 12.51
N ALA A 37 -13.33 9.80 11.44
CA ALA A 37 -14.07 8.55 11.43
C ALA A 37 -13.50 7.52 12.43
N SER A 38 -14.35 6.83 13.19
CA SER A 38 -13.90 5.76 14.10
C SER A 38 -13.42 4.49 13.38
N VAL A 39 -13.74 4.38 12.08
CA VAL A 39 -13.25 3.33 11.19
C VAL A 39 -12.39 3.97 10.10
N LYS A 40 -11.10 3.67 10.07
CA LYS A 40 -10.18 4.11 9.01
C LYS A 40 -10.24 3.14 7.85
N GLU A 41 -10.90 3.52 6.77
CA GLU A 41 -10.85 2.76 5.52
C GLU A 41 -9.49 3.01 4.85
N VAL A 42 -8.69 1.96 4.72
CA VAL A 42 -7.34 2.01 4.14
C VAL A 42 -7.23 0.97 3.04
N ARG A 43 -6.89 1.43 1.84
CA ARG A 43 -6.48 0.57 0.74
C ARG A 43 -5.04 0.87 0.36
N LEU A 44 -4.17 -0.13 0.44
CA LEU A 44 -2.80 -0.08 -0.06
C LEU A 44 -2.55 -1.34 -0.89
N ASP A 45 -2.49 -1.20 -2.20
CA ASP A 45 -2.13 -2.29 -3.10
C ASP A 45 -0.62 -2.45 -3.16
N THR A 46 -0.16 -3.68 -3.36
CA THR A 46 1.27 -3.98 -3.52
C THR A 46 1.64 -4.12 -4.99
N THR A 47 2.78 -3.54 -5.35
CA THR A 47 3.40 -3.70 -6.68
C THR A 47 4.91 -3.65 -6.54
N HIS A 48 5.65 -3.88 -7.63
CA HIS A 48 7.11 -3.78 -7.65
C HIS A 48 7.59 -2.55 -8.42
N LYS A 49 8.71 -1.96 -8.00
CA LYS A 49 9.29 -0.77 -8.62
C LYS A 49 10.81 -0.80 -8.55
N ILE A 50 11.45 -0.20 -9.55
CA ILE A 50 12.89 0.11 -9.50
C ILE A 50 13.04 1.50 -8.88
N ILE A 51 13.76 1.59 -7.78
CA ILE A 51 13.96 2.80 -6.99
C ILE A 51 15.45 3.14 -7.00
N GLU A 52 15.79 4.39 -7.31
CA GLU A 52 17.16 4.89 -7.16
C GLU A 52 17.35 5.41 -5.74
N ILE A 53 18.24 4.78 -4.98
CA ILE A 53 18.48 5.09 -3.55
C ILE A 53 19.70 5.97 -3.33
N ALA A 54 20.58 6.04 -4.33
CA ALA A 54 21.73 6.93 -4.43
C ALA A 54 22.11 7.03 -5.93
N PRO A 55 22.89 8.04 -6.36
CA PRO A 55 23.28 8.19 -7.76
C PRO A 55 23.84 6.90 -8.35
N GLY A 56 23.14 6.33 -9.34
CA GLY A 56 23.51 5.08 -10.01
C GLY A 56 23.24 3.78 -9.24
N VAL A 57 22.75 3.86 -7.99
CA VAL A 57 22.41 2.69 -7.17
C VAL A 57 20.91 2.46 -7.21
N LYS A 58 20.50 1.38 -7.87
CA LYS A 58 19.10 1.00 -8.06
C LYS A 58 18.74 -0.24 -7.26
N PHE A 59 17.56 -0.23 -6.67
CA PHE A 59 16.98 -1.33 -5.92
C PHE A 59 15.60 -1.67 -6.49
N THR A 60 15.36 -2.94 -6.79
CA THR A 60 14.02 -3.42 -7.12
C THR A 60 13.33 -3.79 -5.81
N GLY A 61 12.25 -3.09 -5.49
CA GLY A 61 11.55 -3.25 -4.22
C GLY A 61 10.05 -3.43 -4.40
N TRP A 62 9.43 -4.14 -3.45
CA TRP A 62 7.99 -4.12 -3.29
C TRP A 62 7.56 -2.83 -2.61
N THR A 63 6.43 -2.31 -3.07
CA THR A 63 5.87 -1.04 -2.62
C THR A 63 4.50 -1.29 -2.00
N PHE A 64 4.10 -0.41 -1.09
CA PHE A 64 2.70 -0.26 -0.70
C PHE A 64 2.22 1.07 -1.27
N GLY A 65 1.16 1.04 -2.08
CA GLY A 65 0.63 2.27 -2.68
C GLY A 65 1.55 2.91 -3.73
N ASP A 66 2.37 2.13 -4.45
CA ASP A 66 3.33 2.60 -5.48
C ASP A 66 4.47 3.49 -4.95
N GLN A 67 4.75 3.43 -3.64
CA GLN A 67 5.84 4.20 -3.02
C GLN A 67 6.62 3.40 -1.98
N VAL A 68 7.89 3.80 -1.80
CA VAL A 68 8.78 3.35 -0.74
C VAL A 68 9.44 4.59 -0.13
N PRO A 69 9.27 4.86 1.18
CA PRO A 69 8.36 4.15 2.09
C PRO A 69 6.88 4.26 1.67
N GLY A 70 6.06 3.29 2.10
CA GLY A 70 4.62 3.30 1.92
C GLY A 70 3.94 4.52 2.58
N PRO A 71 2.68 4.84 2.24
CA PRO A 71 1.94 5.93 2.88
C PRO A 71 1.82 5.74 4.39
N THR A 72 1.82 6.84 5.13
CA THR A 72 1.61 6.79 6.58
C THR A 72 0.12 6.73 6.91
N ILE A 73 -0.28 5.78 7.75
CA ILE A 73 -1.63 5.68 8.32
C ILE A 73 -1.62 6.35 9.69
N ARG A 74 -2.52 7.33 9.91
CA ARG A 74 -2.69 8.00 11.21
C ARG A 74 -4.00 7.54 11.88
N ALA A 75 -3.90 7.00 13.09
CA ALA A 75 -5.05 6.53 13.89
C ALA A 75 -4.84 6.82 15.39
N ARG A 76 -5.90 6.70 16.19
CA ARG A 76 -5.86 6.76 17.67
C ARG A 76 -6.19 5.41 18.28
N VAL A 77 -5.84 5.24 19.56
CA VAL A 77 -6.32 4.10 20.36
C VAL A 77 -7.85 4.09 20.35
N GLY A 78 -8.44 2.94 20.00
CA GLY A 78 -9.88 2.74 19.86
C GLY A 78 -10.40 2.85 18.43
N ASP A 79 -9.64 3.41 17.48
CA ASP A 79 -10.01 3.38 16.07
C ASP A 79 -9.90 1.96 15.50
N LYS A 80 -10.83 1.60 14.62
CA LYS A 80 -10.75 0.37 13.83
C LYS A 80 -10.13 0.67 12.47
N VAL A 81 -9.07 -0.03 12.09
CA VAL A 81 -8.52 0.08 10.73
C VAL A 81 -9.12 -1.02 9.86
N ARG A 82 -9.85 -0.64 8.82
CA ARG A 82 -10.31 -1.58 7.79
C ARG A 82 -9.32 -1.53 6.63
N PHE A 83 -8.47 -2.54 6.57
CA PHE A 83 -7.42 -2.66 5.56
C PHE A 83 -7.86 -3.52 4.37
N LYS A 84 -7.62 -3.04 3.15
CA LYS A 84 -7.78 -3.79 1.89
C LYS A 84 -6.51 -3.70 1.06
N MET A 85 -6.16 -4.77 0.39
CA MET A 85 -4.98 -4.86 -0.46
C MET A 85 -5.25 -5.79 -1.63
N THR A 86 -4.84 -5.36 -2.82
CA THR A 86 -4.65 -6.25 -3.97
C THR A 86 -3.17 -6.43 -4.21
N ASN A 87 -2.73 -7.67 -4.39
CA ASN A 87 -1.41 -7.94 -4.94
C ASN A 87 -1.44 -7.70 -6.45
N ARG A 88 -0.70 -6.69 -6.90
CA ARG A 88 -0.61 -6.26 -8.31
C ARG A 88 0.79 -6.46 -8.87
N SER A 89 1.62 -7.32 -8.25
CA SER A 89 3.00 -7.57 -8.70
C SER A 89 3.11 -8.35 -10.01
N ASP A 90 2.00 -8.90 -10.51
CA ASP A 90 1.85 -9.50 -11.83
C ASP A 90 1.62 -8.44 -12.93
N GLU A 91 1.38 -7.18 -12.58
CA GLU A 91 1.23 -6.09 -13.55
C GLU A 91 2.60 -5.55 -14.02
N PRO A 92 2.70 -5.10 -15.28
CA PRO A 92 3.90 -4.41 -15.76
C PRO A 92 4.16 -3.13 -14.96
N VAL A 93 5.43 -2.90 -14.61
CA VAL A 93 5.84 -1.63 -13.99
C VAL A 93 5.67 -0.48 -15.00
N PRO A 94 4.90 0.58 -14.68
CA PRO A 94 4.83 1.76 -15.53
C PRO A 94 6.22 2.34 -15.78
N GLY A 95 6.61 2.49 -17.05
CA GLY A 95 7.89 3.08 -17.45
C GLY A 95 9.08 2.12 -17.57
N VAL A 96 8.90 0.82 -17.33
CA VAL A 96 9.95 -0.19 -17.51
C VAL A 96 9.58 -1.10 -18.68
N ARG A 97 10.39 -1.09 -19.75
CA ARG A 97 10.22 -1.98 -20.93
C ARG A 97 10.91 -3.34 -20.77
N VAL A 98 11.65 -3.54 -19.68
CA VAL A 98 12.34 -4.79 -19.39
C VAL A 98 11.54 -5.51 -18.32
N SER A 99 11.03 -6.70 -18.63
CA SER A 99 10.41 -7.59 -17.66
C SER A 99 11.50 -8.07 -16.70
N THR A 100 11.79 -7.31 -15.65
CA THR A 100 12.37 -7.93 -14.46
C THR A 100 11.38 -9.01 -14.06
N ALA A 101 11.85 -10.25 -13.85
CA ALA A 101 10.96 -11.33 -13.44
C ALA A 101 10.15 -10.84 -12.23
N PRO A 102 8.82 -11.10 -12.18
CA PRO A 102 8.01 -10.71 -11.04
C PRO A 102 8.69 -11.21 -9.78
N MET A 103 8.98 -10.31 -8.84
CA MET A 103 9.52 -10.73 -7.56
C MET A 103 8.50 -11.67 -6.91
N MET A 104 8.90 -12.91 -6.66
CA MET A 104 8.05 -13.96 -6.09
C MET A 104 7.47 -13.52 -4.75
N HIS A 105 6.14 -13.44 -4.67
CA HIS A 105 5.42 -13.33 -3.41
C HIS A 105 5.08 -14.75 -2.93
N SER A 106 5.41 -15.06 -1.67
CA SER A 106 5.11 -16.34 -1.00
C SER A 106 3.62 -16.53 -0.73
#